data_AF-A0AA97AJC7-F1
#
_entry.id   AF-A0AA97AJC7-F1
#
_cell.length_a   1.000
_cell.length_b   1.000
_cell.length_c   1.000
_cell.angle_alpha   90.00
_cell.angle_beta   90.00
_cell.angle_gamma   90.00
#
_symmetry.space_group_name_H-M   'P 1'
#
loop_
_entity.id
_entity.type
_entity.pdbx_description
1 polymer ?
#
loop_
_entity_poly.entity_id
_entity_poly.type
_entity_poly.pdbx_seq_one_letter_code
_entity_poly.pdbx_strand_id
1 'polypeptide(L)'
;MWTCGVALGWAVVYWPHMPEGFAFSNALEPTQHSRPVDALYVSLVIVGTLGLGDIAPAEAWLRVVAPLEALVGFALLTATVSWVLGIFPALARRRTLALRICRLCRAGITDEQLDSEAGAAVLDALAAEIARVRVDFAQYPESYYFHDGTGDTSLALTIRHAAELAERTRRAQHPGARIASLVLAAAIDDFATVLDERFLHTRKPRTEILDAYARDHGA
;
A
#
# COMPACT_ATOMS: atom_id res chain seq x y z
N MET A 1 3.34 -15.65 -2.00
CA MET A 1 4.04 -16.13 -3.22
C MET A 1 5.55 -15.97 -3.09
N TRP A 2 6.05 -14.75 -2.82
CA TRP A 2 7.49 -14.50 -2.72
C TRP A 2 8.18 -15.17 -1.51
N THR A 3 7.56 -15.17 -0.33
CA THR A 3 8.05 -15.90 0.86
C THR A 3 8.20 -17.41 0.61
N CYS A 4 7.26 -18.00 -0.13
CA CYS A 4 7.36 -19.40 -0.55
C CYS A 4 8.56 -19.61 -1.48
N GLY A 5 8.82 -18.69 -2.40
CA GLY A 5 9.98 -18.74 -3.29
C GLY A 5 11.32 -18.69 -2.52
N VAL A 6 11.41 -17.86 -1.48
CA VAL A 6 12.59 -17.81 -0.60
C VAL A 6 12.79 -19.14 0.13
N ALA A 7 11.74 -19.70 0.72
CA ALA A 7 11.80 -21.00 1.40
C ALA A 7 12.17 -22.14 0.43
N LEU A 8 11.59 -22.17 -0.77
CA LEU A 8 11.96 -23.16 -1.79
C LEU A 8 13.41 -22.98 -2.26
N GLY A 9 13.88 -21.75 -2.43
CA GLY A 9 15.25 -21.46 -2.87
C GLY A 9 16.30 -22.00 -1.89
N TRP A 10 16.11 -21.76 -0.60
CA TRP A 10 16.97 -22.31 0.45
C TRP A 10 16.83 -23.83 0.58
N ALA A 11 15.62 -24.37 0.45
CA ALA A 11 15.40 -25.82 0.41
C ALA A 11 16.23 -26.51 -0.68
N VAL A 12 16.31 -25.92 -1.88
CA VAL A 12 17.13 -26.44 -2.98
C VAL A 12 18.63 -26.39 -2.67
N VAL A 13 19.09 -25.42 -1.86
CA VAL A 13 20.49 -25.33 -1.42
C VAL A 13 20.84 -26.44 -0.41
N TYR A 14 19.92 -26.76 0.48
CA TYR A 14 20.13 -27.81 1.49
C TYR A 14 19.94 -29.22 0.96
N TRP A 15 19.02 -29.41 0.00
CA TRP A 15 18.70 -30.69 -0.61
C TRP A 15 19.92 -31.56 -1.00
N PRO A 16 20.92 -31.06 -1.75
CA PRO A 16 22.07 -31.88 -2.17
C PRO A 16 23.03 -32.25 -1.04
N HIS A 17 22.90 -31.65 0.14
CA HIS A 17 23.75 -31.91 1.31
C HIS A 17 23.03 -32.75 2.38
N MET A 18 21.81 -33.21 2.11
CA MET A 18 21.11 -34.15 2.97
C MET A 18 21.37 -35.60 2.54
N PRO A 19 21.62 -36.52 3.51
CA PRO A 19 21.68 -36.31 4.96
C PRO A 19 23.05 -35.89 5.52
N GLU A 20 24.15 -36.01 4.77
CA GLU A 20 25.51 -36.01 5.32
C GLU A 20 25.91 -34.69 6.01
N GLY A 21 25.35 -33.56 5.56
CA GLY A 21 25.63 -32.23 6.09
C GLY A 21 24.85 -31.85 7.35
N PHE A 22 23.91 -32.70 7.80
CA PHE A 22 22.97 -32.40 8.88
C PHE A 22 22.99 -33.44 10.01
N ALA A 23 22.82 -32.96 11.24
CA ALA A 23 22.62 -33.78 12.42
C ALA A 23 21.12 -33.90 12.71
N PHE A 24 20.65 -35.12 12.88
CA PHE A 24 19.25 -35.44 13.22
C PHE A 24 19.15 -35.76 14.70
N SER A 25 18.07 -35.33 15.36
CA SER A 25 17.79 -35.73 16.74
C SER A 25 17.61 -37.25 16.85
N ASN A 26 17.91 -37.82 18.02
CA ASN A 26 17.91 -39.28 18.24
C ASN A 26 16.55 -39.98 17.97
N ALA A 27 15.47 -39.22 17.80
CA ALA A 27 14.14 -39.72 17.47
C ALA A 27 13.86 -39.82 15.96
N LEU A 28 14.74 -39.29 15.09
CA LEU A 28 14.60 -39.26 13.64
C LEU A 28 15.59 -40.23 12.99
N GLU A 29 15.12 -41.09 12.09
CA GLU A 29 16.01 -41.94 11.28
C GLU A 29 16.52 -41.17 10.05
N PRO A 30 17.85 -40.92 9.90
CA PRO A 30 18.38 -40.09 8.81
C PRO A 30 18.02 -40.59 7.40
N THR A 31 17.92 -41.91 7.23
CA THR A 31 17.59 -42.57 5.95
C THR A 31 16.13 -42.37 5.54
N GLN A 32 15.23 -42.04 6.47
CA GLN A 32 13.82 -41.74 6.18
C GLN A 32 13.58 -40.23 5.98
N HIS A 33 14.50 -39.38 6.44
CA HIS A 33 14.41 -37.92 6.45
C HIS A 33 15.40 -37.21 5.49
N SER A 34 15.71 -37.87 4.38
CA SER A 34 16.52 -37.32 3.29
C SER A 34 15.67 -37.01 2.05
N ARG A 35 14.40 -36.60 2.23
CA ARG A 35 13.46 -36.32 1.13
C ARG A 35 13.32 -34.81 0.89
N PRO A 36 12.86 -34.37 -0.31
CA PRO A 36 12.82 -32.92 -0.63
C PRO A 36 11.97 -32.12 0.36
N VAL A 37 11.01 -32.81 1.00
CA VAL A 37 10.17 -32.27 2.06
C VAL A 37 10.96 -31.94 3.34
N ASP A 38 12.01 -32.69 3.68
CA ASP A 38 12.82 -32.45 4.88
C ASP A 38 13.72 -31.23 4.68
N ALA A 39 14.28 -31.03 3.48
CA ALA A 39 15.02 -29.81 3.12
C ALA A 39 14.10 -28.57 3.12
N LEU A 40 12.86 -28.71 2.66
CA LEU A 40 11.85 -27.65 2.75
C LEU A 40 11.47 -27.35 4.19
N TYR A 41 11.31 -28.38 5.01
CA TYR A 41 11.04 -28.23 6.44
C TYR A 41 12.15 -27.45 7.14
N VAL A 42 13.42 -27.83 6.95
CA VAL A 42 14.57 -27.11 7.51
C VAL A 42 14.56 -25.64 7.10
N SER A 43 14.35 -25.36 5.80
CA SER A 43 14.28 -23.97 5.34
C SER A 43 13.13 -23.20 5.99
N LEU A 44 11.92 -23.77 6.08
CA LEU A 44 10.79 -23.10 6.72
C LEU A 44 11.05 -22.82 8.20
N VAL A 45 11.70 -23.74 8.91
CA VAL A 45 12.06 -23.57 10.33
C VAL A 45 13.07 -22.44 10.51
N ILE A 46 14.05 -22.32 9.62
CA ILE A 46 15.10 -21.31 9.70
C ILE A 46 14.61 -19.94 9.21
N VAL A 47 13.99 -19.85 8.02
CA VAL A 47 13.34 -18.62 7.50
C VAL A 47 12.26 -18.12 8.45
N GLY A 48 11.48 -19.05 9.04
CA GLY A 48 10.46 -18.72 10.04
C GLY A 48 11.04 -18.31 11.39
N THR A 49 12.36 -18.38 11.58
CA THR A 49 13.08 -18.09 12.83
C THR A 49 12.63 -18.96 14.01
N LEU A 50 12.03 -20.12 13.74
CA LEU A 50 11.52 -21.05 14.76
C LEU A 50 12.65 -21.81 15.45
N GLY A 51 13.64 -22.29 14.67
CA GLY A 51 14.82 -22.96 15.21
C GLY A 51 14.53 -24.23 16.03
N LEU A 52 13.63 -25.11 15.55
CA LEU A 52 13.18 -26.30 16.27
C LEU A 52 14.31 -27.26 16.67
N GLY A 53 15.42 -27.28 15.91
CA GLY A 53 16.66 -27.97 16.28
C GLY A 53 16.64 -29.50 16.16
N ASP A 54 15.59 -30.05 15.58
CA ASP A 54 15.40 -31.48 15.30
C ASP A 54 16.23 -31.96 14.09
N ILE A 55 16.44 -31.07 13.11
CA ILE A 55 17.42 -31.22 12.03
C ILE A 55 18.32 -29.99 12.04
N ALA A 56 19.61 -30.17 12.34
CA ALA A 56 20.55 -29.08 12.57
C ALA A 56 21.77 -29.13 11.63
N PRO A 57 22.26 -28.00 11.11
CA PRO A 57 23.51 -27.92 10.35
C PRO A 57 24.72 -28.51 11.09
N ALA A 58 25.33 -29.56 10.53
CA ALA A 58 26.52 -30.18 11.09
C ALA A 58 27.82 -29.65 10.46
N GLU A 59 27.82 -29.43 9.14
CA GLU A 59 28.98 -28.91 8.42
C GLU A 59 29.28 -27.45 8.73
N ALA A 60 30.58 -27.10 8.72
CA ALA A 60 31.06 -25.79 9.12
C ALA A 60 30.48 -24.64 8.29
N TRP A 61 30.29 -24.84 6.98
CA TRP A 61 29.72 -23.80 6.11
C TRP A 61 28.20 -23.70 6.26
N LEU A 62 27.48 -24.83 6.44
CA LEU A 62 26.04 -24.83 6.72
C LEU A 62 25.72 -24.11 8.04
N ARG A 63 26.60 -24.19 9.03
CA ARG A 63 26.50 -23.44 10.30
C ARG A 63 26.63 -21.92 10.13
N VAL A 64 27.18 -21.45 9.01
CA VAL A 64 27.23 -20.02 8.67
C VAL A 64 26.02 -19.64 7.81
N VAL A 65 25.63 -20.51 6.88
CA VAL A 65 24.50 -20.27 5.97
C VAL A 65 23.16 -20.23 6.71
N ALA A 66 22.92 -21.14 7.65
CA ALA A 66 21.66 -21.19 8.38
C ALA A 66 21.36 -19.89 9.18
N PRO A 67 22.30 -19.30 9.93
CA PRO A 67 22.08 -17.98 10.53
C PRO A 67 21.83 -16.86 9.51
N LEU A 68 22.44 -16.91 8.32
CA LEU A 68 22.18 -15.93 7.27
C LEU A 68 20.76 -16.06 6.72
N GLU A 69 20.28 -17.29 6.51
CA GLU A 69 18.87 -17.54 6.15
C GLU A 69 17.92 -17.02 7.22
N ALA A 70 18.21 -17.25 8.51
CA ALA A 70 17.41 -16.72 9.60
C ALA A 70 17.40 -15.18 9.63
N LEU A 71 18.54 -14.54 9.36
CA LEU A 71 18.63 -13.08 9.25
C LEU A 71 17.80 -12.54 8.08
N VAL A 72 17.81 -13.24 6.94
CA VAL A 72 16.93 -12.94 5.82
C VAL A 72 15.47 -13.07 6.26
N GLY A 73 15.08 -14.20 6.84
CA GLY A 73 13.73 -14.43 7.36
C GLY A 73 13.25 -13.32 8.31
N PHE A 74 14.09 -12.95 9.27
CA PHE A 74 13.85 -11.85 10.20
C PHE A 74 13.65 -10.51 9.47
N ALA A 75 14.55 -10.15 8.54
CA ALA A 75 14.43 -8.92 7.76
C ALA A 75 13.12 -8.86 6.96
N LEU A 76 12.62 -10.00 6.49
CA LEU A 76 11.35 -10.08 5.75
C LEU A 76 10.14 -9.92 6.63
N LEU A 77 10.16 -10.51 7.82
CA LEU A 77 9.12 -10.27 8.83
C LEU A 77 9.09 -8.80 9.22
N THR A 78 10.25 -8.20 9.49
CA THR A 78 10.36 -6.77 9.81
C THR A 78 9.85 -5.91 8.66
N ALA A 79 10.30 -6.14 7.43
CA ALA A 79 9.87 -5.38 6.26
C ALA A 79 8.36 -5.50 6.02
N THR A 80 7.79 -6.70 6.17
CA THR A 80 6.36 -6.94 6.03
C THR A 80 5.57 -6.14 7.07
N VAL A 81 5.99 -6.20 8.35
CA VAL A 81 5.33 -5.44 9.43
C VAL A 81 5.47 -3.93 9.20
N SER A 82 6.65 -3.43 8.83
CA SER A 82 6.87 -2.02 8.52
C SER A 82 6.01 -1.55 7.36
N TRP A 83 5.90 -2.35 6.30
CA TRP A 83 5.05 -2.05 5.15
C TRP A 83 3.57 -2.01 5.54
N VAL A 84 3.09 -3.00 6.30
CA VAL A 84 1.73 -3.05 6.87
C VAL A 84 1.46 -1.78 7.69
N LEU A 85 2.35 -1.42 8.61
CA LEU A 85 2.20 -0.23 9.44
C LEU A 85 2.23 1.08 8.64
N GLY A 86 2.86 1.11 7.46
CA GLY A 86 2.88 2.26 6.56
C GLY A 86 1.62 2.40 5.72
N ILE A 87 1.11 1.30 5.15
CA ILE A 87 -0.01 1.32 4.20
C ILE A 87 -1.37 1.57 4.87
N PHE A 88 -1.60 1.06 6.09
CA PHE A 88 -2.89 1.23 6.77
C PHE A 88 -3.23 2.71 7.07
N PRO A 89 -2.31 3.52 7.61
CA PRO A 89 -2.55 4.95 7.77
C PRO A 89 -2.86 5.68 6.45
N ALA A 90 -2.22 5.31 5.34
CA ALA A 90 -2.50 5.88 4.02
C ALA A 90 -3.93 5.57 3.57
N LEU A 91 -4.36 4.30 3.69
CA LEU A 91 -5.74 3.89 3.42
C LEU A 91 -6.75 4.62 4.33
N ALA A 92 -6.43 4.79 5.62
CA ALA A 92 -7.29 5.50 6.57
C ALA A 92 -7.46 6.99 6.23
N ARG A 93 -6.37 7.66 5.80
CA ARG A 93 -6.42 9.05 5.33
C ARG A 93 -7.29 9.19 4.08
N ARG A 94 -7.13 8.29 3.11
CA ARG A 94 -7.93 8.25 1.87
C ARG A 94 -9.43 8.18 2.17
N ARG A 95 -9.84 7.29 3.07
CA ARG A 95 -11.24 7.15 3.52
C ARG A 95 -11.76 8.37 4.28
N THR A 96 -10.92 8.97 5.11
CA THR A 96 -11.28 10.19 5.86
C THR A 96 -11.57 11.35 4.89
N LEU A 97 -10.74 11.51 3.86
CA LEU A 97 -10.95 12.52 2.81
C LEU A 97 -12.26 12.26 2.06
N ALA A 98 -12.52 11.01 1.62
CA ALA A 98 -13.75 10.66 0.94
C ALA A 98 -15.01 11.00 1.76
N LEU A 99 -15.00 10.61 3.04
CA LEU A 99 -16.07 10.94 3.99
C LEU A 99 -16.23 12.45 4.19
N ARG A 100 -15.12 13.19 4.25
CA ARG A 100 -15.16 14.65 4.37
C ARG A 100 -15.80 15.29 3.16
N ILE A 101 -15.40 14.89 1.95
CA ILE A 101 -16.01 15.36 0.69
C ILE A 101 -17.50 15.05 0.68
N CYS A 102 -17.88 13.80 0.97
CA CYS A 102 -19.30 13.41 1.01
C CYS A 102 -20.11 14.26 2.02
N ARG A 103 -19.56 14.52 3.22
CA ARG A 103 -20.22 15.39 4.21
C ARG A 103 -20.42 16.82 3.70
N LEU A 104 -19.43 17.38 2.99
CA LEU A 104 -19.56 18.70 2.37
C LEU A 104 -20.64 18.72 1.28
N CYS A 105 -20.71 17.67 0.46
CA CYS A 105 -21.77 17.52 -0.55
C CYS A 105 -23.16 17.42 0.09
N ARG A 106 -23.30 16.59 1.12
CA ARG A 106 -24.57 16.39 1.84
C ARG A 106 -25.02 17.61 2.62
N ALA A 107 -24.09 18.43 3.09
CA ALA A 107 -24.39 19.70 3.74
C ALA A 107 -24.95 20.75 2.76
N GLY A 108 -24.74 20.59 1.45
CA GLY A 108 -25.31 21.47 0.44
C GLY A 108 -24.79 22.90 0.50
N ILE A 109 -23.48 23.09 0.73
CA ILE A 109 -22.87 24.41 0.92
C ILE A 109 -23.13 25.31 -0.31
N THR A 110 -23.64 26.51 -0.07
CA THR A 110 -23.97 27.49 -1.12
C THR A 110 -22.71 28.19 -1.64
N ASP A 111 -22.80 28.80 -2.83
CA ASP A 111 -21.68 29.56 -3.40
C ASP A 111 -21.30 30.75 -2.50
N GLU A 112 -22.28 31.41 -1.89
CA GLU A 112 -22.06 32.52 -0.94
C GLU A 112 -21.28 32.06 0.30
N GLN A 113 -21.58 30.87 0.82
CA GLN A 113 -20.86 30.30 1.97
C GLN A 113 -19.43 29.92 1.59
N LEU A 114 -19.20 29.43 0.38
CA LEU A 114 -17.87 29.13 -0.13
C LEU A 114 -17.08 30.42 -0.46
N ASP A 115 -17.76 31.50 -0.84
CA ASP A 115 -17.20 32.83 -1.09
C ASP A 115 -16.98 33.63 0.22
N SER A 116 -16.33 32.98 1.19
CA SER A 116 -16.03 33.54 2.50
C SER A 116 -14.66 33.09 2.99
N GLU A 117 -14.16 33.67 4.07
CA GLU A 117 -12.95 33.20 4.75
C GLU A 117 -13.09 31.76 5.25
N ALA A 118 -14.26 31.38 5.78
CA ALA A 118 -14.55 30.02 6.21
C ALA A 118 -14.55 29.04 5.01
N GLY A 119 -15.12 29.46 3.88
CA GLY A 119 -15.08 28.70 2.63
C GLY A 119 -13.65 28.49 2.13
N ALA A 120 -12.82 29.54 2.17
CA ALA A 120 -11.40 29.44 1.83
C ALA A 120 -10.67 28.40 2.68
N ALA A 121 -10.89 28.39 3.99
CA ALA A 121 -10.28 27.42 4.89
C ALA A 121 -10.73 25.97 4.60
N VAL A 122 -11.99 25.76 4.20
CA VAL A 122 -12.48 24.44 3.80
C VAL A 122 -11.79 23.96 2.52
N LEU A 123 -11.68 24.82 1.51
CA LEU A 123 -11.03 24.50 0.22
C LEU A 123 -9.53 24.22 0.39
N ASP A 124 -8.82 25.04 1.16
CA ASP A 124 -7.40 24.86 1.45
C ASP A 124 -7.14 23.54 2.21
N ALA A 125 -7.98 23.22 3.20
CA ALA A 125 -7.89 21.97 3.92
C ALA A 125 -8.12 20.74 3.01
N LEU A 126 -9.06 20.81 2.06
CA LEU A 126 -9.25 19.76 1.06
C LEU A 126 -8.02 19.63 0.15
N ALA A 127 -7.43 20.75 -0.27
CA ALA A 127 -6.24 20.74 -1.12
C ALA A 127 -5.07 20.05 -0.41
N ALA A 128 -4.85 20.37 0.87
CA ALA A 128 -3.81 19.76 1.70
C ALA A 128 -4.06 18.26 1.96
N GLU A 129 -5.31 17.81 2.06
CA GLU A 129 -5.64 16.39 2.18
C GLU A 129 -5.45 15.64 0.86
N ILE A 130 -5.84 16.22 -0.27
CA ILE A 130 -5.63 15.65 -1.61
C ILE A 130 -4.14 15.54 -1.92
N ALA A 131 -3.35 16.57 -1.61
CA ALA A 131 -1.90 16.54 -1.78
C ALA A 131 -1.24 15.43 -0.95
N ARG A 132 -1.73 15.19 0.29
CA ARG A 132 -1.28 14.06 1.13
C ARG A 132 -1.63 12.72 0.50
N VAL A 133 -2.86 12.55 0.03
CA VAL A 133 -3.28 11.31 -0.65
C VAL A 133 -2.48 11.09 -1.92
N ARG A 134 -2.20 12.13 -2.71
CA ARG A 134 -1.30 12.03 -3.88
C ARG A 134 0.08 11.48 -3.50
N VAL A 135 0.68 11.98 -2.43
CA VAL A 135 1.96 11.45 -1.92
C VAL A 135 1.82 9.99 -1.48
N ASP A 136 0.72 9.63 -0.82
CA ASP A 136 0.44 8.25 -0.42
C ASP A 136 0.37 7.30 -1.63
N PHE A 137 -0.27 7.70 -2.74
CA PHE A 137 -0.26 6.92 -3.99
C PHE A 137 1.13 6.86 -4.64
N ALA A 138 1.97 7.88 -4.45
CA ALA A 138 3.35 7.87 -4.90
C ALA A 138 4.21 6.88 -4.09
N GLN A 139 4.02 6.82 -2.77
CA GLN A 139 4.80 5.98 -1.84
C GLN A 139 4.31 4.52 -1.78
N TYR A 140 3.00 4.29 -1.88
CA TYR A 140 2.36 2.98 -1.79
C TYR A 140 1.50 2.71 -3.04
N PRO A 141 2.10 2.42 -4.20
CA PRO A 141 1.37 2.27 -5.46
C PRO A 141 0.33 1.16 -5.42
N GLU A 142 0.63 0.07 -4.72
CA GLU A 142 -0.28 -1.04 -4.44
C GLU A 142 -1.60 -0.62 -3.80
N SER A 143 -1.65 0.51 -3.08
CA SER A 143 -2.86 1.02 -2.43
C SER A 143 -3.95 1.36 -3.44
N TYR A 144 -3.58 1.60 -4.70
CA TYR A 144 -4.50 1.78 -5.81
C TYR A 144 -5.45 0.58 -5.98
N TYR A 145 -4.98 -0.65 -5.81
CA TYR A 145 -5.83 -1.83 -6.03
C TYR A 145 -6.75 -2.15 -4.84
N PHE A 146 -6.58 -1.45 -3.72
CA PHE A 146 -7.48 -1.57 -2.58
C PHE A 146 -8.77 -0.80 -2.85
N HIS A 147 -9.89 -1.50 -2.84
CA HIS A 147 -11.20 -0.89 -2.99
C HIS A 147 -11.69 -0.33 -1.65
N ASP A 148 -12.06 0.95 -1.61
CA ASP A 148 -12.44 1.67 -0.38
C ASP A 148 -13.88 1.41 0.10
N GLY A 149 -14.46 0.29 -0.28
CA GLY A 149 -15.87 0.00 -0.04
C GLY A 149 -16.80 0.77 -0.99
N THR A 150 -18.10 0.74 -0.71
CA THR A 150 -19.14 1.25 -1.60
C THR A 150 -19.58 2.67 -1.23
N GLY A 151 -19.75 3.54 -2.24
CA GLY A 151 -20.37 4.86 -2.07
C GLY A 151 -19.51 5.87 -1.33
N ASP A 152 -20.01 6.38 -0.20
CA ASP A 152 -19.51 7.55 0.54
C ASP A 152 -18.08 7.42 1.09
N THR A 153 -17.54 6.19 1.18
CA THR A 153 -16.16 5.94 1.65
C THR A 153 -15.14 5.87 0.52
N SER A 154 -15.60 5.77 -0.74
CA SER A 154 -14.72 5.66 -1.90
C SER A 154 -14.28 7.04 -2.36
N LEU A 155 -12.96 7.30 -2.26
CA LEU A 155 -12.40 8.53 -2.83
C LEU A 155 -12.62 8.59 -4.34
N ALA A 156 -12.56 7.45 -5.03
CA ALA A 156 -12.76 7.39 -6.48
C ALA A 156 -14.15 7.90 -6.90
N LEU A 157 -15.17 7.65 -6.08
CA LEU A 157 -16.53 8.11 -6.35
C LEU A 157 -16.79 9.54 -5.90
N THR A 158 -16.06 10.03 -4.89
CA THR A 158 -16.31 11.35 -4.27
C THR A 158 -15.40 12.46 -4.79
N ILE A 159 -14.21 12.15 -5.33
CA ILE A 159 -13.20 13.14 -5.73
C ILE A 159 -13.71 14.15 -6.77
N ARG A 160 -14.64 13.74 -7.64
CA ARG A 160 -15.26 14.64 -8.62
C ARG A 160 -15.99 15.81 -7.95
N HIS A 161 -16.60 15.58 -6.79
CA HIS A 161 -17.26 16.66 -6.05
C HIS A 161 -16.27 17.68 -5.48
N ALA A 162 -15.06 17.27 -5.11
CA ALA A 162 -14.01 18.23 -4.75
C ALA A 162 -13.60 19.09 -5.95
N ALA A 163 -13.56 18.52 -7.16
CA ALA A 163 -13.30 19.26 -8.39
C ALA A 163 -14.45 20.25 -8.71
N GLU A 164 -15.70 19.85 -8.48
CA GLU A 164 -16.87 20.73 -8.61
C GLU A 164 -16.81 21.91 -7.62
N LEU A 165 -16.40 21.68 -6.37
CA LEU A 165 -16.23 22.74 -5.36
C LEU A 165 -15.15 23.76 -5.79
N ALA A 166 -14.03 23.30 -6.33
CA ALA A 166 -12.98 24.17 -6.86
C ALA A 166 -13.49 25.02 -8.04
N GLU A 167 -14.27 24.43 -8.93
CA GLU A 167 -14.80 25.13 -10.11
C GLU A 167 -15.84 26.18 -9.73
N ARG A 168 -16.75 25.88 -8.79
CA ARG A 168 -17.77 26.82 -8.28
C ARG A 168 -17.14 28.07 -7.66
N THR A 169 -16.00 27.93 -7.00
CA THR A 169 -15.30 29.03 -6.31
C THR A 169 -14.24 29.74 -7.14
N ARG A 170 -14.01 29.33 -8.37
CA ARG A 170 -13.02 29.96 -9.25
C ARG A 170 -13.29 31.45 -9.52
N ARG A 171 -14.56 31.85 -9.47
CA ARG A 171 -15.01 33.26 -9.64
C ARG A 171 -15.46 33.91 -8.33
N ALA A 172 -15.07 33.35 -7.18
CA ALA A 172 -15.32 33.92 -5.87
C ALA A 172 -14.78 35.36 -5.77
N GLN A 173 -15.57 36.25 -5.16
CA GLN A 173 -15.19 37.64 -4.94
C GLN A 173 -14.14 37.73 -3.83
N HIS A 174 -14.30 36.95 -2.77
CA HIS A 174 -13.39 36.85 -1.65
C HIS A 174 -12.02 36.35 -2.11
N PRO A 175 -10.94 37.15 -1.97
CA PRO A 175 -9.62 36.79 -2.47
C PRO A 175 -9.10 35.47 -1.92
N GLY A 176 -9.34 35.19 -0.64
CA GLY A 176 -8.91 33.94 0.00
C GLY A 176 -9.60 32.71 -0.60
N ALA A 177 -10.91 32.79 -0.89
CA ALA A 177 -11.66 31.68 -1.47
C ALA A 177 -11.18 31.40 -2.90
N ARG A 178 -10.91 32.46 -3.67
CA ARG A 178 -10.35 32.35 -5.02
C ARG A 178 -8.96 31.70 -5.02
N ILE A 179 -8.06 32.11 -4.12
CA ILE A 179 -6.73 31.48 -3.99
C ILE A 179 -6.86 30.00 -3.61
N ALA A 180 -7.66 29.70 -2.58
CA ALA A 180 -7.87 28.32 -2.14
C ALA A 180 -8.49 27.44 -3.24
N SER A 181 -9.38 28.00 -4.08
CA SER A 181 -9.94 27.30 -5.25
C SER A 181 -8.87 26.90 -6.27
N LEU A 182 -7.90 27.79 -6.53
CA LEU A 182 -6.80 27.53 -7.45
C LEU A 182 -5.86 26.47 -6.90
N VAL A 183 -5.55 26.53 -5.60
CA VAL A 183 -4.73 25.54 -4.91
C VAL A 183 -5.42 24.16 -4.89
N LEU A 184 -6.73 24.11 -4.64
CA LEU A 184 -7.51 22.87 -4.70
C LEU A 184 -7.54 22.29 -6.12
N ALA A 185 -7.76 23.13 -7.14
CA ALA A 185 -7.74 22.69 -8.53
C ALA A 185 -6.37 22.10 -8.91
N ALA A 186 -5.27 22.79 -8.57
CA ALA A 186 -3.92 22.29 -8.81
C ALA A 186 -3.63 20.97 -8.07
N ALA A 187 -4.06 20.83 -6.81
CA ALA A 187 -3.90 19.58 -6.07
C ALA A 187 -4.64 18.40 -6.71
N ILE A 188 -5.83 18.65 -7.29
CA ILE A 188 -6.59 17.63 -8.03
C ILE A 188 -5.91 17.31 -9.37
N ASP A 189 -5.35 18.30 -10.07
CA ASP A 189 -4.61 18.11 -11.31
C ASP A 189 -3.35 17.24 -11.07
N ASP A 190 -2.60 17.54 -10.01
CA ASP A 190 -1.43 16.75 -9.60
C ASP A 190 -1.82 15.32 -9.20
N PHE A 191 -2.96 15.16 -8.52
CA PHE A 191 -3.50 13.84 -8.17
C PHE A 191 -3.89 13.04 -9.41
N ALA A 192 -4.63 13.65 -10.34
CA ALA A 192 -5.00 13.03 -11.60
C ALA A 192 -3.77 12.64 -12.43
N THR A 193 -2.72 13.47 -12.43
CA THR A 193 -1.46 13.18 -13.12
C THR A 193 -0.82 11.91 -12.57
N VAL A 194 -0.70 11.77 -11.24
CA VAL A 194 -0.15 10.54 -10.62
C VAL A 194 -1.02 9.32 -10.92
N LEU A 195 -2.34 9.46 -10.95
CA LEU A 195 -3.25 8.38 -11.31
C LEU A 195 -3.04 7.90 -12.75
N ASP A 196 -2.89 8.84 -13.67
CA ASP A 196 -2.73 8.56 -15.10
C ASP A 196 -1.35 7.98 -15.43
N GLU A 197 -0.28 8.59 -14.91
CA GLU A 197 1.10 8.17 -15.19
C GLU A 197 1.42 6.78 -14.66
N ARG A 198 0.79 6.35 -13.55
CA ARG A 198 1.16 5.11 -12.87
C ARG A 198 0.18 3.96 -13.07
N PHE A 199 -1.10 4.25 -13.29
CA PHE A 199 -2.14 3.22 -13.27
C PHE A 199 -2.96 3.24 -14.56
N LEU A 200 -3.62 4.37 -14.86
CA LEU A 200 -4.65 4.41 -15.90
C LEU A 200 -4.08 4.55 -17.32
N HIS A 201 -2.97 5.27 -17.49
CA HIS A 201 -2.27 5.51 -18.76
C HIS A 201 -3.17 6.00 -19.91
N THR A 202 -4.20 6.78 -19.59
CA THR A 202 -5.19 7.28 -20.54
C THR A 202 -4.66 8.47 -21.35
N ARG A 203 -3.78 9.30 -20.75
CA ARG A 203 -3.26 10.56 -21.32
C ARG A 203 -4.35 11.56 -21.69
N LYS A 204 -5.43 11.57 -20.89
CA LYS A 204 -6.63 12.36 -21.13
C LYS A 204 -6.72 13.56 -20.19
N PRO A 205 -7.66 14.49 -20.41
CA PRO A 205 -7.92 15.56 -19.45
C PRO A 205 -8.36 15.00 -18.09
N ARG A 206 -8.10 15.79 -17.04
CA ARG A 206 -8.45 15.49 -15.63
C ARG A 206 -9.80 14.82 -15.44
N THR A 207 -10.86 15.36 -16.04
CA THR A 207 -12.23 14.84 -15.86
C THR A 207 -12.34 13.39 -16.31
N GLU A 208 -11.77 13.05 -17.47
CA GLU A 208 -11.78 11.69 -17.98
C GLU A 208 -10.88 10.74 -17.18
N ILE A 209 -9.77 11.24 -16.63
CA ILE A 209 -8.93 10.48 -15.70
C ILE A 209 -9.71 10.14 -14.42
N LEU A 210 -10.39 11.11 -13.82
CA LEU A 210 -11.20 10.90 -12.62
C LEU A 210 -12.37 9.94 -12.90
N ASP A 211 -13.00 10.03 -14.07
CA ASP A 211 -14.06 9.09 -14.47
C ASP A 211 -13.51 7.67 -14.74
N ALA A 212 -12.30 7.55 -15.28
CA ALA A 212 -11.62 6.25 -15.42
C ALA A 212 -11.27 5.67 -14.04
N TYR A 213 -10.77 6.49 -13.12
CA TYR A 213 -10.50 6.09 -11.74
C TYR A 213 -11.76 5.59 -11.01
N ALA A 214 -12.89 6.30 -11.16
CA ALA A 214 -14.17 5.89 -10.61
C ALA A 214 -14.63 4.52 -11.15
N ARG A 215 -14.51 4.30 -12.48
CA ARG A 215 -14.88 3.03 -13.12
C ARG A 215 -14.02 1.86 -12.65
N ASP A 216 -12.70 2.04 -12.56
CA ASP A 216 -11.79 1.00 -12.05
C ASP A 216 -12.09 0.61 -10.60
N HIS A 217 -12.77 1.48 -9.84
CA HIS A 217 -13.10 1.27 -8.43
C HIS A 217 -14.60 0.99 -8.18
N GLY A 218 -15.35 0.63 -9.22
CA GLY A 218 -16.72 0.11 -9.08
C GLY A 218 -17.86 1.12 -9.24
N ALA A 219 -17.65 2.19 -10.01
CA ALA A 219 -18.72 3.06 -10.52
C ALA A 219 -19.53 2.41 -11.66
#